data_AF-A0A1I6YRN3-F1
#
_entry.id   AF-A0A1I6YRN3-F1
#
_cell.length_a   1.000
_cell.length_b   1.000
_cell.length_c   1.000
_cell.angle_alpha   90.00
_cell.angle_beta   90.00
_cell.angle_gamma   90.00
#
_symmetry.space_group_name_H-M   'P 1'
#
loop_
_entity.id
_entity.type
_entity.pdbx_description
1 polymer ?
#
loop_
_entity_poly.entity_id
_entity_poly.type
_entity_poly.pdbx_seq_one_letter_code
_entity_poly.pdbx_strand_id
1 'polypeptide(L)'
;MAILHRPYDETRGLDVEELVTEGQVAVLPAGHPLGTRGELSVHDLADVPDLPAPRWPGPDGAYPAGPGPEVHSSTQLLQLVSLGRTIMVAPDSVRAQLHDDVVAVPVADAPPVTTVIAWPPHSRSRAVADLVRTALRL
;
A
#
# COMPACT_ATOMS: atom_id res chain seq x y z
N MET A 1 -7.19 14.42 13.29
CA MET A 1 -6.12 13.41 13.43
C MET A 1 -6.39 12.33 12.41
N ALA A 2 -5.37 11.82 11.77
CA ALA A 2 -5.46 10.81 10.72
C ALA A 2 -4.28 9.82 10.80
N ILE A 3 -4.46 8.66 10.19
CA ILE A 3 -3.37 7.75 9.83
C ILE A 3 -3.07 7.98 8.35
N LEU A 4 -1.81 8.21 8.01
CA LEU A 4 -1.35 8.55 6.67
C LEU A 4 -0.13 7.69 6.29
N HIS A 5 0.13 7.52 5.00
CA HIS A 5 1.23 6.70 4.48
C HIS A 5 2.15 7.55 3.61
N ARG A 6 3.38 7.76 4.07
CA ARG A 6 4.43 8.42 3.27
C ARG A 6 5.07 7.38 2.33
N PRO A 7 5.42 7.75 1.08
CA PRO A 7 5.37 9.10 0.51
C PRO A 7 4.06 9.49 -0.19
N TYR A 8 3.01 8.68 -0.11
CA TYR A 8 1.78 8.84 -0.91
C TYR A 8 0.86 9.95 -0.39
N ASP A 9 0.73 10.07 0.93
CA ASP A 9 -0.10 11.09 1.57
C ASP A 9 0.72 12.33 1.94
N GLU A 10 0.21 13.51 1.59
CA GLU A 10 0.79 14.79 1.96
C GLU A 10 0.65 15.03 3.47
N THR A 11 1.75 15.43 4.11
CA THR A 11 1.81 15.67 5.56
C THR A 11 2.13 17.11 5.91
N ARG A 12 2.39 17.96 4.92
CA ARG A 12 2.72 19.38 5.14
C ARG A 12 1.62 20.09 5.92
N GLY A 13 2.03 20.80 6.97
CA GLY A 13 1.11 21.54 7.84
C GLY A 13 0.48 20.70 8.95
N LEU A 14 0.90 19.44 9.11
CA LEU A 14 0.54 18.57 10.22
C LEU A 14 1.76 18.32 11.11
N ASP A 15 1.52 18.17 12.41
CA ASP A 15 2.45 17.46 13.28
C ASP A 15 2.29 15.96 12.98
N VAL A 16 3.40 15.23 12.93
CA VAL A 16 3.43 13.80 12.63
C VAL A 16 4.36 13.06 13.57
N GLU A 17 4.00 11.83 13.91
CA GLU A 17 4.89 10.85 14.53
C GLU A 17 4.86 9.57 13.70
N GLU A 18 6.04 8.96 13.52
CA GLU A 18 6.21 7.74 12.73
C GLU A 18 5.84 6.53 13.59
N LEU A 19 5.00 5.64 13.04
CA LEU A 19 4.56 4.44 13.73
C LEU A 19 5.37 3.22 13.27
N VAL A 20 5.39 2.99 11.96
CA VAL A 20 6.09 1.85 11.37
C VAL A 20 6.62 2.23 9.99
N THR A 21 7.84 1.79 9.71
CA THR A 21 8.45 1.85 8.38
C THR A 21 8.70 0.44 7.90
N GLU A 22 8.22 0.13 6.69
CA GLU A 22 8.31 -1.20 6.13
C GLU A 22 8.67 -1.18 4.64
N GLY A 23 9.23 -2.30 4.18
CA GLY A 23 9.43 -2.54 2.75
C GLY A 23 8.11 -2.77 2.02
N GLN A 24 8.19 -2.86 0.70
CA GLN A 24 7.03 -3.15 -0.14
C GLN A 24 7.12 -4.55 -0.74
N VAL A 25 5.95 -5.12 -1.00
CA VAL A 25 5.79 -6.40 -1.70
C VAL A 25 4.91 -6.23 -2.92
N ALA A 26 5.23 -6.95 -3.99
CA ALA A 26 4.33 -7.19 -5.09
C ALA A 26 3.44 -8.37 -4.72
N VAL A 27 2.12 -8.17 -4.77
CA VAL A 27 1.11 -9.21 -4.61
C VAL A 27 0.67 -9.65 -5.99
N LEU A 28 0.85 -10.95 -6.24
CA LEU A 28 0.68 -11.61 -7.52
C LEU A 28 -0.34 -12.75 -7.37
N PRO A 29 -0.99 -13.20 -8.47
CA PRO A 29 -1.78 -14.42 -8.46
C PRO A 29 -0.90 -15.62 -8.08
N ALA A 30 -1.43 -16.58 -7.32
CA ALA A 30 -0.71 -17.82 -7.03
C ALA A 30 -0.31 -18.53 -8.35
N GLY A 31 0.91 -19.07 -8.39
CA GLY A 31 1.45 -19.73 -9.58
C GLY A 31 1.98 -18.80 -10.67
N HIS A 32 1.88 -17.47 -10.52
CA HIS A 32 2.51 -16.54 -11.45
C HIS A 32 4.04 -16.71 -11.46
N PRO A 33 4.74 -16.70 -12.62
CA PRO A 33 6.19 -16.95 -12.69
C PRO A 33 7.03 -16.06 -11.79
N LEU A 34 6.68 -14.76 -11.68
CA LEU A 34 7.37 -13.82 -10.79
C LEU A 34 7.22 -14.20 -9.30
N GLY A 35 6.18 -14.94 -8.94
CA GLY A 35 5.94 -15.44 -7.58
C GLY A 35 6.99 -16.43 -7.07
N THR A 36 7.83 -16.98 -7.97
CA THR A 36 8.90 -17.92 -7.63
C THR A 36 10.24 -17.23 -7.35
N ARG A 37 10.34 -15.92 -7.60
CA ARG A 37 11.56 -15.14 -7.36
C ARG A 37 11.70 -14.80 -5.87
N GLY A 38 12.94 -14.66 -5.41
CA GLY A 38 13.23 -14.24 -4.03
C GLY A 38 12.93 -12.77 -3.78
N GLU A 39 13.11 -11.93 -4.80
CA GLU A 39 12.80 -10.50 -4.80
C GLU A 39 12.52 -10.02 -6.23
N LEU A 40 11.87 -8.87 -6.35
CA LEU A 40 11.59 -8.16 -7.60
C LEU A 40 12.14 -6.74 -7.53
N SER A 41 12.31 -6.13 -8.69
CA SER A 41 12.52 -4.70 -8.83
C SER A 41 11.24 -3.99 -9.29
N VAL A 42 11.15 -2.68 -9.09
CA VAL A 42 10.08 -1.85 -9.67
C VAL A 42 10.03 -2.01 -11.19
N HIS A 43 11.19 -2.19 -11.84
CA HIS A 43 11.27 -2.45 -13.28
C HIS A 43 10.62 -3.77 -13.68
N ASP A 44 10.77 -4.84 -12.89
CA ASP A 44 10.09 -6.13 -13.16
C ASP A 44 8.56 -6.01 -13.17
N LEU A 45 8.01 -4.97 -12.51
CA LEU A 45 6.59 -4.75 -12.34
C LEU A 45 5.97 -3.78 -13.35
N ALA A 46 6.79 -3.04 -14.10
CA ALA A 46 6.32 -1.99 -15.00
C ALA A 46 5.49 -2.53 -16.16
N ASP A 47 5.89 -3.66 -16.73
CA ASP A 47 5.30 -4.26 -17.94
C ASP A 47 5.09 -5.77 -17.76
N VAL A 48 4.38 -6.16 -16.70
CA VAL A 48 4.04 -7.58 -16.49
C VAL A 48 3.01 -8.01 -17.54
N PRO A 49 3.30 -9.01 -18.39
CA PRO A 49 2.36 -9.48 -19.41
C PRO A 49 1.03 -9.91 -18.79
N ASP A 50 -0.06 -9.53 -19.45
CA ASP A 50 -1.46 -9.86 -19.08
C ASP A 50 -1.94 -9.35 -17.71
N LEU A 51 -1.09 -8.63 -16.96
CA LEU A 51 -1.41 -8.11 -15.64
C LEU A 51 -1.22 -6.59 -15.58
N PRO A 52 -2.19 -5.82 -16.11
CA PRO A 52 -2.12 -4.37 -16.08
C PRO A 52 -2.21 -3.82 -14.65
N ALA A 53 -1.46 -2.75 -14.38
CA ALA A 53 -1.50 -2.08 -13.08
C ALA A 53 -2.90 -1.50 -12.77
N PRO A 54 -3.39 -1.61 -11.53
CA PRO A 54 -4.71 -1.17 -11.13
C PRO A 54 -4.76 0.35 -11.08
N ARG A 55 -5.95 0.91 -11.32
CA ARG A 55 -6.18 2.35 -11.40
C ARG A 55 -6.85 2.83 -10.12
N TRP A 56 -6.18 3.71 -9.40
CA TRP A 56 -6.69 4.33 -8.18
C TRP A 56 -7.50 5.58 -8.52
N PRO A 57 -8.59 5.89 -7.77
CA PRO A 57 -9.30 7.14 -7.95
C PRO A 57 -8.42 8.30 -7.49
N GLY A 58 -8.43 9.39 -8.26
CA GLY A 58 -7.83 10.66 -7.87
C GLY A 58 -8.61 11.35 -6.75
N PRO A 59 -8.14 12.51 -6.26
CA PRO A 59 -8.83 13.28 -5.22
C PRO A 59 -10.25 13.73 -5.59
N ASP A 60 -10.54 13.87 -6.88
CA ASP A 60 -11.85 14.19 -7.45
C ASP A 60 -12.73 12.95 -7.71
N GLY A 61 -12.22 11.76 -7.39
CA GLY A 61 -12.89 10.47 -7.63
C GLY A 61 -12.74 9.95 -9.05
N ALA A 62 -12.07 10.66 -9.96
CA ALA A 62 -11.88 10.22 -11.34
C ALA A 62 -10.74 9.20 -11.43
N TYR A 63 -10.87 8.22 -12.33
CA TYR A 63 -9.82 7.25 -12.59
C TYR A 63 -8.94 7.69 -13.76
N PRO A 64 -7.61 7.50 -13.69
CA PRO A 64 -6.76 7.70 -14.85
C PRO A 64 -7.15 6.72 -15.98
N ALA A 65 -6.87 7.10 -17.23
CA ALA A 65 -7.05 6.19 -18.36
C ALA A 65 -6.01 5.05 -18.31
N GLY A 66 -6.37 3.87 -18.81
CA GLY A 66 -5.44 2.74 -18.90
C GLY A 66 -6.16 1.39 -19.06
N PRO A 67 -5.45 0.28 -19.27
CA PRO A 67 -6.08 -1.03 -19.44
C PRO A 67 -6.45 -1.72 -18.11
N GLY A 68 -5.90 -1.28 -16.98
CA GLY A 68 -6.09 -1.90 -15.68
C GLY A 68 -7.46 -1.65 -15.04
N PRO A 69 -7.86 -2.50 -14.08
CA PRO A 69 -9.15 -2.38 -13.40
C PRO A 69 -9.17 -1.16 -12.47
N GLU A 70 -10.37 -0.62 -12.25
CA GLU A 70 -10.60 0.42 -11.25
C GLU A 70 -10.65 -0.18 -9.84
N VAL A 71 -9.91 0.44 -8.92
CA VAL A 71 -9.91 0.06 -7.51
C VAL A 71 -11.05 0.76 -6.78
N HIS A 72 -12.01 -0.02 -6.33
CA HIS A 72 -13.13 0.45 -5.51
C HIS A 72 -13.00 0.04 -4.03
N SER A 73 -12.23 -1.00 -3.73
CA SER A 73 -11.87 -1.40 -2.35
C SER A 73 -10.66 -2.34 -2.32
N SER A 74 -10.00 -2.43 -1.17
CA SER A 74 -8.91 -3.39 -0.96
C SER A 74 -9.35 -4.85 -1.14
N THR A 75 -10.55 -5.21 -0.69
CA THR A 75 -11.10 -6.58 -0.86
C THR A 75 -11.30 -6.92 -2.33
N GLN A 76 -11.93 -6.02 -3.11
CA GLN A 76 -12.10 -6.21 -4.54
C GLN A 76 -10.74 -6.29 -5.27
N LEU A 77 -9.77 -5.45 -4.89
CA LEU A 77 -8.43 -5.49 -5.49
C LEU A 77 -7.75 -6.84 -5.26
N LEU A 78 -7.77 -7.38 -4.03
CA LEU A 78 -7.21 -8.69 -3.73
C LEU A 78 -7.88 -9.80 -4.56
N GLN A 79 -9.21 -9.76 -4.73
CA GLN A 79 -9.93 -10.70 -5.59
C GLN A 79 -9.50 -10.58 -7.07
N LEU A 80 -9.27 -9.37 -7.56
CA LEU A 80 -8.79 -9.17 -8.94
C LEU A 80 -7.37 -9.69 -9.13
N VAL A 81 -6.51 -9.55 -8.11
CA VAL A 81 -5.17 -10.16 -8.12
C VAL A 81 -5.29 -11.69 -8.14
N SER A 82 -6.10 -12.30 -7.28
CA SER A 82 -6.22 -13.77 -7.28
C SER A 82 -6.82 -14.34 -8.57
N LEU A 83 -7.68 -13.58 -9.25
CA LEU A 83 -8.22 -13.91 -10.57
C LEU A 83 -7.25 -13.68 -11.73
N GLY A 84 -6.01 -13.24 -11.47
CA GLY A 84 -5.04 -12.97 -12.54
C GLY A 84 -5.43 -11.79 -13.42
N ARG A 85 -6.09 -10.78 -12.87
CA ARG A 85 -6.56 -9.59 -13.62
C ARG A 85 -5.71 -8.36 -13.41
N THR A 86 -4.87 -8.35 -12.37
CA THR A 86 -3.98 -7.25 -12.02
C THR A 86 -2.92 -7.71 -11.03
N ILE A 87 -2.02 -6.80 -10.67
CA ILE A 87 -1.03 -6.94 -9.60
C ILE A 87 -1.14 -5.72 -8.69
N MET A 88 -0.69 -5.82 -7.45
CA MET A 88 -0.58 -4.62 -6.62
C MET A 88 0.75 -4.59 -5.88
N VAL A 89 1.26 -3.39 -5.62
CA VAL A 89 2.36 -3.18 -4.69
C VAL A 89 1.77 -2.62 -3.41
N ALA A 90 2.13 -3.21 -2.28
CA ALA A 90 1.59 -2.86 -0.97
C ALA A 90 2.69 -2.97 0.11
N PRO A 91 2.48 -2.35 1.28
CA PRO A 91 3.36 -2.57 2.43
C PRO A 91 3.41 -4.05 2.84
N ASP A 92 4.55 -4.51 3.37
CA ASP A 92 4.79 -5.92 3.71
C ASP A 92 3.76 -6.50 4.70
N SER A 93 3.23 -5.65 5.58
CA SER A 93 2.16 -5.96 6.55
C SER A 93 0.89 -6.53 5.92
N VAL A 94 0.66 -6.32 4.61
CA VAL A 94 -0.46 -6.94 3.88
C VAL A 94 -0.42 -8.47 3.93
N ARG A 95 0.75 -9.08 4.12
CA ARG A 95 0.94 -10.54 4.22
C ARG A 95 0.00 -11.20 5.23
N ALA A 96 -0.33 -10.52 6.32
CA ALA A 96 -1.23 -11.04 7.35
C ALA A 96 -2.68 -11.25 6.86
N GLN A 97 -3.03 -10.67 5.70
CA GLN A 97 -4.39 -10.69 5.12
C GLN A 97 -4.46 -11.53 3.83
N LEU A 98 -3.34 -12.10 3.38
CA LEU A 98 -3.28 -12.85 2.13
C LEU A 98 -3.79 -14.29 2.33
N HIS A 99 -4.44 -14.80 1.30
CA HIS A 99 -4.88 -16.19 1.21
C HIS A 99 -3.99 -16.96 0.20
N ASP A 100 -4.14 -18.29 0.14
CA ASP A 100 -3.30 -19.17 -0.66
C ASP A 100 -3.44 -18.97 -2.19
N ASP A 101 -4.41 -18.17 -2.64
CA ASP A 101 -4.66 -17.82 -4.04
C ASP A 101 -3.82 -16.63 -4.53
N VAL A 102 -2.99 -16.05 -3.67
CA VAL A 102 -2.03 -14.99 -4.00
C VAL A 102 -0.65 -15.25 -3.37
N VAL A 103 0.37 -14.59 -3.90
CA VAL A 103 1.74 -14.64 -3.36
C VAL A 103 2.33 -13.24 -3.26
N ALA A 104 3.02 -12.95 -2.16
CA ALA A 104 3.72 -11.69 -1.95
C ALA A 104 5.23 -11.85 -2.07
N VAL A 105 5.84 -11.11 -2.99
CA VAL A 105 7.28 -11.12 -3.25
C VAL A 105 7.86 -9.74 -2.91
N PRO A 106 8.95 -9.63 -2.12
CA PRO A 106 9.60 -8.36 -1.80
C PRO A 106 9.99 -7.56 -3.06
N VAL A 107 9.85 -6.23 -3.01
CA VAL A 107 10.34 -5.31 -4.05
C VAL A 107 11.55 -4.55 -3.51
N ALA A 108 12.75 -4.94 -3.94
CA ALA A 108 14.00 -4.56 -3.29
C ALA A 108 14.37 -3.07 -3.43
N ASP A 109 14.02 -2.46 -4.56
CA ASP A 109 14.31 -1.07 -4.91
C ASP A 109 13.10 -0.13 -4.76
N ALA A 110 11.98 -0.63 -4.22
CA ALA A 110 10.85 0.21 -3.88
C ALA A 110 11.18 1.09 -2.66
N PRO A 111 10.78 2.38 -2.66
CA PRO A 111 10.95 3.22 -1.48
C PRO A 111 10.14 2.64 -0.32
N PRO A 112 10.65 2.64 0.92
CA PRO A 112 9.87 2.14 2.05
C PRO A 112 8.62 2.99 2.27
N VAL A 113 7.58 2.36 2.82
CA VAL A 113 6.35 3.04 3.25
C VAL A 113 6.44 3.31 4.74
N THR A 114 6.10 4.53 5.15
CA THR A 114 6.01 4.89 6.57
C THR A 114 4.59 5.27 6.93
N THR A 115 3.97 4.48 7.79
CA THR A 115 2.69 4.82 8.41
C THR A 115 2.94 5.84 9.51
N VAL A 116 2.25 6.97 9.44
CA VAL A 116 2.34 8.05 10.43
C VAL A 116 0.98 8.32 11.05
N ILE A 117 0.99 8.75 12.30
CA ILE A 117 -0.15 9.42 12.93
C ILE A 117 0.04 10.93 12.80
N ALA A 118 -0.96 11.63 12.27
CA ALA A 118 -0.88 13.04 11.93
C ALA A 118 -2.02 13.86 12.57
N TRP A 119 -1.73 15.08 13.04
CA TRP A 119 -2.72 15.98 13.63
C TRP A 119 -2.43 17.46 13.39
N PRO A 120 -3.42 18.36 13.51
CA PRO A 120 -3.20 19.80 13.37
C PRO A 120 -2.22 20.32 14.44
N PRO A 121 -1.20 21.13 14.09
CA PRO A 121 -0.15 21.56 15.03
C PRO A 121 -0.66 22.32 16.26
N HIS A 122 -1.84 22.93 16.16
CA HIS A 122 -2.46 23.70 17.25
C HIS A 122 -3.44 22.87 18.09
N SER A 123 -3.46 21.55 17.91
CA SER A 123 -4.33 20.66 18.68
C SER A 123 -3.94 20.65 20.16
N ARG A 124 -4.90 20.97 21.03
CA ARG A 124 -4.76 20.86 22.50
C ARG A 124 -5.56 19.69 23.08
N SER A 125 -6.02 18.78 22.23
CA SER A 125 -6.85 17.65 22.65
C SER A 125 -6.03 16.63 23.44
N ARG A 126 -6.39 16.42 24.72
CA ARG A 126 -5.77 15.38 25.55
C ARG A 126 -5.94 13.99 24.95
N ALA A 127 -7.12 13.70 24.36
CA ALA A 127 -7.40 12.41 23.73
C ALA A 127 -6.45 12.13 22.54
N VAL A 128 -6.13 13.14 21.73
CA VAL A 128 -5.14 13.01 20.65
C VAL A 128 -3.76 12.73 21.24
N ALA A 129 -3.35 13.49 22.26
CA ALA A 129 -2.05 13.29 22.90
C ALA A 129 -1.92 11.91 23.57
N ASP A 130 -2.99 11.41 24.21
CA ASP A 130 -3.03 10.07 24.81
C ASP A 130 -2.94 8.97 23.74
N LEU A 131 -3.64 9.14 22.62
CA LEU A 131 -3.60 8.19 21.52
C LEU A 131 -2.21 8.13 20.86
N VAL A 132 -1.59 9.27 20.56
CA VAL A 132 -0.23 9.32 20.01
C VAL A 132 0.76 8.62 20.95
N ARG A 133 0.72 8.92 22.25
CA ARG A 133 1.57 8.25 23.24
C ARG A 133 1.36 6.74 23.31
N THR A 134 0.13 6.28 23.09
CA THR A 134 -0.20 4.86 23.12
C THR A 134 0.29 4.18 21.85
N ALA A 135 0.07 4.78 20.69
CA ALA A 135 0.49 4.27 19.40
C ALA A 135 2.02 4.09 19.32
N LEU A 136 2.80 5.00 19.92
CA LEU A 136 4.26 4.93 19.95
C LEU A 136 4.86 3.90 20.93
N ARG A 137 4.03 3.11 21.60
CA ARG A 137 4.48 2.07 22.56
C ARG A 137 4.16 0.65 22.11
N LEU A 138 3.46 0.51 20.98
CA LEU A 138 3.15 -0.77 20.34
C LEU A 138 4.27 -1.13 19.37
#